data_AF-A0A964HA14-F1
#
_entry.id   AF-A0A964HA14-F1
#
_cell.length_a   1.000
_cell.length_b   1.000
_cell.length_c   1.000
_cell.angle_alpha   90.00
_cell.angle_beta   90.00
_cell.angle_gamma   90.00
#
_symmetry.space_group_name_H-M   'P 1'
#
loop_
_entity.id
_entity.type
_entity.pdbx_description
1 polymer ?
#
loop_
_entity_poly.entity_id
_entity_poly.type
_entity_poly.pdbx_seq_one_letter_code
_entity_poly.pdbx_strand_id
1 'polypeptide(L)'
;MSTPMDIRPLARDADLAASGFLFTGYESEEVYAAAKQETDGRTSITLTLVARPGFVKRWGDGTADRQRRREVIAQGLSFGAYAGDELVGVALMERRWNDTLHVEDIEVMPAHRGRGIGRLLLDKAVE
;
A
#
# COMPACT_ATOMS: atom_id res chain seq x y z
N MET A 1 -20.26 14.34 8.78
CA MET A 1 -19.87 13.26 9.73
C MET A 1 -19.17 12.19 8.91
N SER A 2 -17.98 11.74 9.31
CA SER A 2 -17.25 10.70 8.55
C SER A 2 -17.94 9.36 8.77
N THR A 3 -18.19 8.61 7.69
CA THR A 3 -18.69 7.23 7.77
C THR A 3 -17.74 6.41 8.65
N PRO A 4 -18.23 5.64 9.64
CA PRO A 4 -17.37 4.80 10.46
C PRO A 4 -16.61 3.81 9.57
N MET A 5 -15.31 3.65 9.86
CA MET A 5 -14.43 2.72 9.15
C MET A 5 -14.45 1.38 9.87
N ASP A 6 -14.75 0.30 9.16
CA ASP A 6 -14.75 -1.06 9.69
C ASP A 6 -13.52 -1.81 9.18
N ILE A 7 -12.79 -2.49 10.08
CA ILE A 7 -11.62 -3.30 9.72
C ILE A 7 -11.98 -4.77 9.87
N ARG A 8 -11.94 -5.51 8.76
CA ARG A 8 -12.38 -6.91 8.69
C ARG A 8 -11.32 -7.78 8.03
N PRO A 9 -11.23 -9.09 8.35
CA PRO A 9 -10.36 -10.00 7.62
C PRO A 9 -10.64 -9.95 6.13
N LEU A 10 -9.58 -9.88 5.32
CA LEU A 10 -9.70 -9.96 3.87
C LEU A 10 -9.69 -11.43 3.46
N ALA A 11 -10.84 -11.94 3.01
CA ALA A 11 -11.00 -13.35 2.74
C ALA A 11 -10.53 -13.78 1.34
N ARG A 12 -10.66 -12.92 0.32
CA ARG A 12 -10.44 -13.32 -1.09
C ARG A 12 -9.78 -12.21 -1.91
N ASP A 13 -8.87 -12.61 -2.80
CA ASP A 13 -8.28 -11.74 -3.84
C ASP A 13 -9.34 -11.10 -4.76
N ALA A 14 -10.47 -11.80 -4.98
CA ALA A 14 -11.58 -11.29 -5.78
C ALA A 14 -12.18 -9.99 -5.21
N ASP A 15 -12.12 -9.81 -3.89
CA ASP A 15 -12.65 -8.62 -3.22
C ASP A 15 -11.80 -7.37 -3.56
N LEU A 16 -10.50 -7.55 -3.82
CA LEU A 16 -9.62 -6.47 -4.29
C LEU A 16 -9.87 -6.12 -5.75
N ALA A 17 -9.99 -7.14 -6.60
CA ALA A 17 -10.25 -6.96 -8.03
C ALA A 17 -11.57 -6.21 -8.29
N ALA A 18 -12.62 -6.52 -7.52
CA ALA A 18 -13.91 -5.86 -7.62
C ALA A 18 -13.89 -4.38 -7.16
N SER A 19 -12.94 -4.02 -6.29
CA SER A 19 -12.87 -2.71 -5.65
C SER A 19 -11.97 -1.72 -6.39
N GLY A 20 -11.33 -2.14 -7.49
CA GLY A 20 -10.39 -1.29 -8.23
C GLY A 20 -9.05 -1.07 -7.52
N PHE A 21 -8.72 -1.89 -6.51
CA PHE A 21 -7.36 -1.98 -6.00
C PHE A 21 -6.51 -2.67 -7.05
N LEU A 22 -5.87 -1.85 -7.89
CA LEU A 22 -5.07 -2.34 -9.01
C LEU A 22 -3.58 -2.38 -8.67
N PHE A 23 -3.14 -1.85 -7.51
CA PHE A 23 -1.72 -1.69 -7.16
C PHE A 23 -0.91 -1.08 -8.32
N THR A 24 -1.52 -0.14 -9.05
CA THR A 24 -1.06 0.23 -10.42
C THR A 24 0.04 1.27 -10.46
N GLY A 25 0.52 1.73 -9.31
CA GLY A 25 1.50 2.81 -9.22
C GLY A 25 0.86 4.19 -9.27
N TYR A 26 1.54 5.16 -9.88
CA TYR A 26 1.07 6.54 -9.97
C TYR A 26 1.66 7.26 -11.18
N GLU A 27 0.96 8.29 -11.62
CA GLU A 27 1.40 9.23 -12.64
C GLU A 27 1.76 10.56 -11.98
N SER A 28 2.75 11.26 -12.52
CA SER A 28 3.14 12.59 -12.06
C SER A 28 3.72 13.41 -13.20
N GLU A 29 3.44 14.70 -13.19
CA GLU A 29 4.05 15.68 -14.10
C GLU A 29 5.32 16.31 -13.52
N GLU A 30 5.64 15.99 -12.27
CA GLU A 30 6.81 16.50 -11.55
C GLU A 30 7.47 15.39 -10.73
N VAL A 31 8.78 15.49 -10.53
CA VAL A 31 9.52 14.59 -9.64
C VAL A 31 10.54 15.38 -8.82
N TYR A 32 10.94 14.85 -7.66
CA TYR A 32 12.08 15.40 -6.95
C TYR A 32 13.38 14.84 -7.53
N ALA A 33 14.19 15.71 -8.12
CA ALA A 33 15.58 15.41 -8.43
C ALA A 33 16.38 15.43 -7.12
N ALA A 34 16.93 14.27 -6.75
CA ALA A 34 17.75 14.13 -5.55
C ALA A 34 19.24 14.31 -5.88
N ALA A 35 19.90 15.22 -5.18
CA ALA A 35 21.35 15.38 -5.20
C ALA A 35 21.91 15.02 -3.82
N LYS A 36 22.89 14.12 -3.79
CA LYS A 36 23.60 13.74 -2.56
C LYS A 36 24.99 14.36 -2.58
N GLN A 37 25.39 14.96 -1.46
CA GLN A 37 26.76 15.36 -1.18
C GLN A 37 27.18 14.72 0.13
N GLU A 38 28.40 14.20 0.18
CA GLU A 38 28.92 13.48 1.34
C GLU A 38 30.37 13.85 1.62
N THR A 39 30.68 13.95 2.90
CA THR A 39 32.00 14.17 3.49
C THR A 39 32.14 13.26 4.70
N ASP A 40 33.34 13.13 5.25
CA ASP A 40 33.61 12.27 6.41
C ASP A 40 32.73 12.57 7.64
N GLY A 41 32.26 13.81 7.79
CA GLY A 41 31.43 14.23 8.93
C GLY A 41 30.00 14.66 8.59
N ARG A 42 29.59 14.62 7.31
CA ARG A 42 28.28 15.14 6.90
C ARG A 42 27.79 14.52 5.60
N THR A 43 26.54 14.09 5.62
CA THR A 43 25.73 13.79 4.43
C THR A 43 24.66 14.86 4.25
N SER A 44 24.48 15.34 3.01
CA SER A 44 23.41 16.25 2.63
C SER A 44 22.65 15.67 1.45
N ILE A 45 21.32 15.66 1.55
CA ILE A 45 20.41 15.29 0.46
C ILE A 45 19.58 16.52 0.13
N THR A 46 19.71 17.02 -1.09
CA THR A 46 18.91 18.12 -1.60
C THR A 46 17.87 17.55 -2.56
N LEU A 47 16.60 17.94 -2.36
CA LEU A 47 15.50 17.58 -3.24
C LEU A 47 15.01 18.83 -3.96
N THR A 48 15.08 18.83 -5.28
CA THR A 48 14.54 19.91 -6.12
C THR A 48 13.37 19.38 -6.92
N LEU A 49 12.19 19.98 -6.76
CA LEU A 49 11.03 19.63 -7.58
C LEU A 49 11.29 20.10 -9.01
N VAL A 50 11.18 19.20 -9.98
CA VAL A 50 11.40 19.48 -11.40
C VAL A 50 10.27 18.91 -12.25
N ALA A 51 9.92 19.60 -13.33
CA ALA A 51 8.97 19.10 -14.30
C ALA A 51 9.52 17.82 -14.97
N ARG A 52 8.67 16.79 -15.03
CA ARG A 52 8.92 15.54 -15.73
C ARG A 52 7.61 15.01 -16.32
N PRO A 53 7.14 15.61 -17.44
CA PRO A 53 5.88 15.23 -18.04
C PRO A 53 5.82 13.76 -18.43
N GLY A 54 4.67 13.12 -18.21
CA GLY A 54 4.43 11.72 -18.58
C GLY A 54 5.21 10.71 -17.73
N PHE A 55 5.65 11.07 -16.51
CA PHE A 55 6.23 10.08 -15.61
C PHE A 55 5.15 9.16 -15.05
N VAL A 56 5.28 7.87 -15.36
CA VAL A 56 4.43 6.82 -14.83
C VAL A 56 5.31 5.84 -14.05
N LYS A 57 5.02 5.66 -12.76
CA LYS A 57 5.51 4.53 -11.99
C LYS A 57 4.42 3.47 -12.00
N ARG A 58 4.77 2.25 -12.37
CA ARG A 58 3.88 1.07 -12.26
C ARG A 58 4.51 0.07 -11.32
N TRP A 59 3.70 -0.53 -10.47
CA TRP A 59 4.08 -1.76 -9.77
C TRP A 59 3.54 -2.95 -10.56
N GLY A 60 4.22 -4.10 -10.45
CA GLY A 60 3.86 -5.29 -11.23
C GLY A 60 2.47 -5.80 -10.85
N ASP A 61 1.64 -6.07 -11.85
CA ASP A 61 0.31 -6.67 -11.70
C ASP A 61 0.20 -8.00 -12.48
N GLY A 62 1.34 -8.62 -12.78
CA GLY A 62 1.45 -9.81 -13.61
C GLY A 62 0.82 -11.05 -12.99
N THR A 63 0.78 -12.15 -13.74
CA THR A 63 0.24 -13.43 -13.25
C THR A 63 0.91 -13.92 -11.97
N ALA A 64 2.24 -13.74 -11.87
CA ALA A 64 3.02 -14.08 -10.68
C ALA A 64 2.63 -13.21 -9.47
N ASP A 65 2.48 -11.90 -9.65
CA ASP A 65 2.09 -10.98 -8.58
C ASP A 65 0.68 -11.31 -8.06
N ARG A 66 -0.26 -11.62 -8.96
CA ARG A 66 -1.62 -12.05 -8.59
C ARG A 66 -1.61 -13.39 -7.85
N GLN A 67 -0.79 -14.34 -8.28
CA GLN A 67 -0.65 -15.64 -7.61
C GLN A 67 -0.06 -15.46 -6.21
N ARG A 68 1.00 -14.65 -6.10
CA ARG A 68 1.64 -14.32 -4.82
C ARG A 68 0.66 -13.70 -3.84
N ARG A 69 -0.13 -12.72 -4.29
CA ARG A 69 -1.16 -12.09 -3.48
C ARG A 69 -2.21 -13.08 -2.97
N ARG A 70 -2.65 -14.03 -3.79
CA ARG A 70 -3.58 -15.09 -3.35
C ARG A 70 -2.97 -15.95 -2.26
N GLU A 71 -1.70 -16.31 -2.38
CA GLU A 71 -0.98 -17.09 -1.35
C GLU A 71 -0.86 -16.32 -0.03
N VAL A 72 -0.60 -15.01 -0.09
CA VAL A 72 -0.56 -14.14 1.10
C VAL A 72 -1.93 -14.05 1.75
N ILE A 73 -2.99 -13.77 0.98
CA ILE A 73 -4.37 -13.66 1.49
C ILE A 73 -4.83 -14.99 2.10
N ALA A 74 -4.49 -16.12 1.48
CA ALA A 74 -4.87 -17.46 1.95
C ALA A 74 -4.32 -17.81 3.34
N GLN A 75 -3.31 -17.09 3.85
CA GLN A 75 -2.83 -17.26 5.22
C GLN A 75 -3.80 -16.70 6.27
N GLY A 76 -4.81 -15.93 5.87
CA GLY A 76 -5.84 -15.41 6.76
C GLY A 76 -5.36 -14.30 7.71
N LEU A 77 -4.20 -13.70 7.41
CA LEU A 77 -3.59 -12.65 8.22
C LEU A 77 -3.84 -11.24 7.66
N SER A 78 -4.49 -11.13 6.50
CA SER A 78 -4.70 -9.85 5.80
C SER A 78 -6.02 -9.19 6.21
N PHE A 79 -6.08 -7.85 6.14
CA PHE A 79 -7.27 -7.07 6.51
C PHE A 79 -7.69 -6.10 5.40
N GLY A 80 -9.00 -5.86 5.31
CA GLY A 80 -9.60 -4.79 4.53
C GLY A 80 -10.22 -3.73 5.43
N ALA A 81 -10.12 -2.47 5.01
CA ALA A 81 -10.80 -1.33 5.61
C ALA A 81 -12.00 -0.95 4.76
N TYR A 82 -13.17 -0.82 5.38
CA TYR A 82 -14.43 -0.66 4.68
C TYR A 82 -15.22 0.58 5.13
N ALA A 83 -15.70 1.35 4.15
CA ALA A 83 -16.65 2.42 4.36
C ALA A 83 -18.05 1.90 3.99
N GLY A 84 -18.74 1.27 4.96
CA GLY A 84 -19.93 0.46 4.68
C GLY A 84 -19.52 -0.85 3.99
N ASP A 85 -20.03 -1.09 2.78
CA ASP A 85 -19.69 -2.28 1.99
C ASP A 85 -18.53 -2.04 1.01
N GLU A 86 -18.08 -0.79 0.87
CA GLU A 86 -16.99 -0.44 -0.04
C GLU A 86 -15.63 -0.69 0.63
N LEU A 87 -14.79 -1.52 0.01
CA LEU A 87 -13.39 -1.69 0.41
C LEU A 87 -12.60 -0.46 -0.03
N VAL A 88 -12.05 0.28 0.95
CA VAL A 88 -11.33 1.55 0.73
C VAL A 88 -9.88 1.51 1.21
N GLY A 89 -9.45 0.41 1.82
CA GLY A 89 -8.05 0.14 2.16
C GLY A 89 -7.79 -1.35 2.36
N VAL A 90 -6.53 -1.75 2.24
CA VAL A 90 -6.07 -3.14 2.44
C VAL A 90 -4.70 -3.16 3.09
N ALA A 91 -4.46 -4.16 3.94
CA ALA A 91 -3.13 -4.60 4.36
C ALA A 91 -2.98 -6.10 4.07
N LEU A 92 -2.03 -6.45 3.20
CA LEU A 92 -1.67 -7.80 2.83
C LEU A 92 -0.50 -8.25 3.68
N MET A 93 -0.71 -9.30 4.46
CA MET A 93 0.26 -9.74 5.45
C MET A 93 0.43 -11.25 5.41
N GLU A 94 1.68 -11.66 5.65
CA GLU A 94 2.04 -13.05 5.75
C GLU A 94 2.99 -13.28 6.92
N ARG A 95 2.97 -14.51 7.44
CA ARG A 95 4.00 -14.96 8.37
C ARG A 95 5.14 -15.58 7.58
N ARG A 96 6.35 -15.04 7.75
CA ARG A 96 7.57 -15.58 7.14
C ARG A 96 8.11 -16.75 7.97
N TRP A 97 9.07 -17.48 7.39
CA TRP A 97 9.69 -18.67 7.98
C TRP A 97 10.36 -18.44 9.34
N ASN A 98 10.71 -17.19 9.66
CA ASN A 98 11.35 -16.76 10.90
C ASN A 98 10.36 -16.17 11.92
N ASP A 99 9.07 -16.51 11.78
CA ASP A 99 7.97 -16.04 12.65
C ASP A 99 7.79 -14.52 12.67
N THR A 100 8.27 -13.83 11.64
CA THR A 100 8.00 -12.40 11.44
C THR A 100 6.72 -12.22 10.65
N LEU A 101 5.81 -11.38 11.16
CA LEU A 101 4.69 -10.85 10.38
C LEU A 101 5.24 -9.80 9.40
N HIS A 102 5.10 -10.08 8.10
CA HIS A 102 5.56 -9.22 7.02
C HIS A 102 4.36 -8.59 6.33
N VAL A 103 4.37 -7.26 6.22
CA VAL A 103 3.43 -6.51 5.38
C VAL A 103 3.96 -6.53 3.95
N GLU A 104 3.36 -7.35 3.10
CA GLU A 104 3.69 -7.44 1.68
C GLU A 104 3.19 -6.20 0.95
N ASP A 105 2.00 -5.72 1.29
CA ASP A 105 1.44 -4.50 0.70
C ASP A 105 0.46 -3.81 1.66
N ILE A 106 0.35 -2.48 1.55
CA ILE A 106 -0.64 -1.67 2.23
C ILE A 106 -1.08 -0.51 1.33
N GLU A 107 -2.37 -0.46 1.04
CA GLU A 107 -2.93 0.55 0.15
C GLU A 107 -4.21 1.16 0.73
N VAL A 108 -4.42 2.46 0.49
CA VAL A 108 -5.67 3.17 0.78
C VAL A 108 -6.07 3.92 -0.48
N MET A 109 -7.36 3.82 -0.83
CA MET A 109 -7.92 4.51 -1.99
C MET A 109 -7.63 6.02 -1.93
N PRO A 110 -7.22 6.67 -3.04
CA PRO A 110 -6.82 8.09 -3.04
C PRO A 110 -7.79 9.02 -2.31
N ALA A 111 -9.09 8.87 -2.53
CA ALA A 111 -10.13 9.69 -1.91
C ALA A 111 -10.23 9.53 -0.38
N HIS A 112 -9.68 8.45 0.18
CA HIS A 112 -9.75 8.09 1.59
C HIS A 112 -8.40 8.26 2.33
N ARG A 113 -7.34 8.67 1.63
CA ARG A 113 -6.00 8.93 2.23
C ARG A 113 -6.03 10.13 3.19
N GLY A 114 -5.05 10.18 4.10
CA GLY A 114 -4.93 11.25 5.10
C GLY A 114 -5.92 11.17 6.27
N ARG A 115 -6.72 10.10 6.35
CA ARG A 115 -7.76 9.89 7.37
C ARG A 115 -7.40 8.86 8.45
N GLY A 116 -6.14 8.43 8.50
CA GLY A 116 -5.66 7.45 9.48
C GLY A 116 -6.00 5.98 9.20
N ILE A 117 -6.60 5.65 8.05
CA ILE A 117 -6.99 4.27 7.68
C ILE A 117 -5.81 3.30 7.67
N GLY A 118 -4.66 3.73 7.11
CA GLY A 118 -3.45 2.90 7.13
C GLY A 118 -2.98 2.58 8.54
N ARG A 119 -3.17 3.50 9.51
CA ARG A 119 -2.89 3.22 10.92
C ARG A 119 -3.85 2.19 11.49
N LEU A 120 -5.16 2.33 11.24
CA LEU A 120 -6.16 1.36 11.71
C LEU A 120 -5.90 -0.07 11.20
N LEU A 121 -5.45 -0.20 9.95
CA LEU A 121 -5.05 -1.49 9.38
C LEU A 121 -3.84 -2.09 10.11
N LEU A 122 -2.82 -1.28 10.40
CA LEU A 122 -1.62 -1.74 11.10
C LEU A 122 -1.85 -1.99 12.59
N ASP A 123 -2.73 -1.22 13.24
CA ASP A 123 -3.11 -1.46 14.64
C ASP A 123 -3.76 -2.86 14.77
N LYS A 124 -4.52 -3.32 13.77
CA LYS A 124 -5.04 -4.70 13.72
C LYS A 124 -3.99 -5.78 13.48
N ALA A 125 -2.84 -5.43 12.90
CA ALA A 125 -1.76 -6.36 12.68
C ALA A 125 -0.98 -6.71 13.96
N VAL A 126 -1.10 -5.87 15.00
CA VAL A 126 -0.32 -5.99 16.25
C VAL A 126 -1.17 -6.38 17.47
N GLU A 127 -2.48 -6.60 17.27
CA GLU A 127 -3.40 -7.18 18.26
C GLU A 127 -3.21 -8.69 18.41
#